data_AF-A0A662NZV7-F1
#
_entry.id   AF-A0A662NZV7-F1
#
_cell.length_a   1.000
_cell.length_b   1.000
_cell.length_c   1.000
_cell.angle_alpha   90.00
_cell.angle_beta   90.00
_cell.angle_gamma   90.00
#
_symmetry.space_group_name_H-M   'P 1'
#
loop_
_entity.id
_entity.type
_entity.pdbx_description
1 polymer ?
#
loop_
_entity_poly.entity_id
_entity_poly.type
_entity_poly.pdbx_seq_one_letter_code
_entity_poly.pdbx_strand_id
1 'polypeptide(L)'
;MNEERKLELNRLYDESSDVYVKRYKETQLEKFKLVRRDRLLRGIVLDAGCGPCFLREYIEEYFGIDISQKLLLSCPKERVVRGDVERMPYPNSTFDTVLSITVLQNVPHKARFISEIKRVLVPGGMVIVTALRKSLSEKEVIRLLGNSGFREIEKLDLEGTEDIGAIGKKELDYRGVSEYKSKGGLIRCRCSVSEGKISEIKISGDFFLYPEEAITQLEDHLTGSRASYIHIASILEEFWDKIRESPGLCPRDLALAISRAL
;
A
#
# COMPACT_ATOMS: atom_id res chain seq x y z
N MET A 1 -8.83 -18.53 11.12
CA MET A 1 -7.98 -19.31 10.19
C MET A 1 -6.54 -19.18 10.66
N ASN A 2 -5.76 -20.25 10.64
CA ASN A 2 -4.36 -20.30 11.09
C ASN A 2 -3.38 -20.27 9.89
N GLU A 3 -2.08 -20.08 10.15
CA GLU A 3 -1.03 -20.00 9.12
C GLU A 3 -0.91 -21.27 8.27
N GLU A 4 -1.14 -22.45 8.85
CA GLU A 4 -1.12 -23.73 8.13
C GLU A 4 -2.14 -23.76 6.99
N ARG A 5 -3.37 -23.28 7.25
CA ARG A 5 -4.43 -23.24 6.25
C ARG A 5 -4.17 -22.23 5.13
N LYS A 6 -3.39 -21.18 5.40
CA LYS A 6 -2.92 -20.22 4.38
C LYS A 6 -1.92 -20.88 3.42
N LEU A 7 -1.02 -21.71 3.95
CA LEU A 7 -0.10 -22.51 3.13
C LEU A 7 -0.84 -23.56 2.29
N GLU A 8 -1.84 -24.22 2.87
CA GLU A 8 -2.70 -25.16 2.13
C GLU A 8 -3.47 -24.47 0.99
N LEU A 9 -4.07 -23.31 1.26
CA LEU A 9 -4.73 -22.49 0.23
C LEU A 9 -3.76 -22.09 -0.88
N ASN A 10 -2.54 -21.67 -0.54
CA ASN A 10 -1.52 -21.35 -1.53
C ASN A 10 -1.19 -22.56 -2.42
N ARG A 11 -0.97 -23.75 -1.82
CA ARG A 11 -0.76 -25.00 -2.58
C ARG A 11 -1.93 -25.31 -3.50
N LEU A 12 -3.17 -25.15 -3.02
CA LEU A 12 -4.36 -25.36 -3.82
C LEU A 12 -4.42 -24.41 -5.02
N TYR A 13 -4.12 -23.12 -4.83
CA TYR A 13 -4.03 -22.15 -5.93
C TYR A 13 -2.95 -22.52 -6.93
N ASP A 14 -1.80 -22.97 -6.44
CA ASP A 14 -0.70 -23.42 -7.28
C ASP A 14 -1.07 -24.70 -8.07
N GLU A 15 -1.78 -25.66 -7.48
CA GLU A 15 -2.15 -26.92 -8.14
C GLU A 15 -3.30 -26.74 -9.14
N SER A 16 -4.17 -25.76 -8.92
CA SER A 16 -5.39 -25.53 -9.71
C SER A 16 -5.35 -24.28 -10.60
N SER A 17 -4.18 -23.65 -10.77
CA SER A 17 -4.02 -22.35 -11.44
C SER A 17 -4.68 -22.28 -12.82
N ASP A 18 -4.54 -23.32 -13.64
CA ASP A 18 -5.06 -23.31 -15.02
C ASP A 18 -6.60 -23.32 -15.06
N VAL A 19 -7.23 -24.07 -14.14
CA VAL A 19 -8.68 -24.11 -13.99
C VAL A 19 -9.19 -22.82 -13.33
N TYR A 20 -8.44 -22.29 -12.36
CA TYR A 20 -8.74 -21.02 -11.68
C TYR A 20 -8.79 -19.87 -12.69
N VAL A 21 -7.75 -19.73 -13.52
CA VAL A 21 -7.63 -18.64 -14.49
C VAL A 21 -8.81 -18.67 -15.49
N LYS A 22 -9.13 -19.85 -16.03
CA LYS A 22 -10.20 -20.01 -17.01
C LYS A 22 -11.59 -19.72 -16.42
N ARG A 23 -11.82 -20.08 -15.15
CA ARG A 23 -13.12 -19.95 -14.49
C ARG A 23 -13.39 -18.55 -13.94
N TYR A 24 -12.38 -17.87 -13.39
CA TYR A 24 -12.59 -16.67 -12.60
C TYR A 24 -12.33 -15.36 -13.34
N LYS A 25 -11.74 -15.38 -14.55
CA LYS A 25 -11.44 -14.16 -15.31
C LYS A 25 -12.68 -13.29 -15.51
N GLU A 26 -13.76 -13.84 -16.07
CA GLU A 26 -14.99 -13.07 -16.36
C GLU A 26 -15.63 -12.53 -15.07
N THR A 27 -15.80 -13.38 -14.06
CA THR A 27 -16.39 -13.00 -12.77
C THR A 27 -15.58 -11.91 -12.04
N GLN A 28 -14.25 -12.00 -12.06
CA GLN A 28 -13.38 -10.98 -11.45
C GLN A 28 -13.45 -9.65 -12.21
N LEU A 29 -13.54 -9.71 -13.54
CA LEU A 29 -13.73 -8.51 -14.37
C LEU A 29 -15.10 -7.88 -14.16
N GLU A 30 -16.16 -8.66 -13.94
CA GLU A 30 -17.49 -8.12 -13.60
C GLU A 30 -17.48 -7.36 -12.27
N LYS A 31 -16.90 -7.95 -11.22
CA LYS A 31 -16.71 -7.29 -9.92
C LYS A 31 -15.91 -6.01 -10.07
N PHE A 32 -14.81 -6.06 -10.83
CA PHE A 32 -13.98 -4.90 -11.09
C PHE A 32 -14.71 -3.81 -11.86
N LYS A 33 -15.57 -4.14 -12.83
CA LYS A 33 -16.38 -3.15 -13.55
C LYS A 33 -17.28 -2.39 -12.59
N LEU A 34 -17.83 -3.03 -11.56
CA LEU A 34 -18.62 -2.36 -10.52
C LEU A 34 -17.74 -1.41 -9.70
N VAL A 35 -16.57 -1.87 -9.23
CA VAL A 35 -15.57 -1.03 -8.55
C VAL A 35 -15.16 0.19 -9.39
N ARG A 36 -14.97 0.01 -10.69
CA ARG A 36 -14.47 1.05 -11.60
C ARG A 36 -15.54 2.11 -11.91
N ARG A 37 -16.83 1.77 -11.90
CA ARG A 37 -17.92 2.69 -12.28
C ARG A 37 -17.90 3.99 -11.48
N ASP A 38 -17.53 3.91 -10.22
CA ASP A 38 -17.53 5.04 -9.29
C ASP A 38 -16.25 5.89 -9.38
N ARG A 39 -15.41 5.69 -10.42
CA ARG A 39 -14.11 6.38 -10.64
C ARG A 39 -13.21 6.36 -9.40
N LEU A 40 -13.31 5.28 -8.65
CA LEU A 40 -12.61 5.13 -7.36
C LEU A 40 -11.11 4.91 -7.57
N LEU A 41 -10.71 4.27 -8.66
CA LEU A 41 -9.31 4.00 -8.94
C LEU A 41 -8.62 5.27 -9.44
N ARG A 42 -7.68 5.78 -8.65
CA ARG A 42 -6.90 6.98 -8.95
C ARG A 42 -5.43 6.80 -8.61
N GLY A 43 -4.58 7.51 -9.34
CA GLY A 43 -3.15 7.53 -9.11
C GLY A 43 -2.53 6.14 -9.19
N ILE A 44 -1.59 5.86 -8.29
CA ILE A 44 -0.87 4.59 -8.24
C ILE A 44 -1.67 3.57 -7.45
N VAL A 45 -2.01 2.44 -8.08
CA VAL A 45 -2.92 1.44 -7.52
C VAL A 45 -2.18 0.15 -7.20
N LEU A 46 -2.35 -0.34 -5.96
CA LEU A 46 -1.94 -1.69 -5.57
C LEU A 46 -3.13 -2.64 -5.61
N ASP A 47 -3.01 -3.73 -6.35
CA ASP A 47 -3.90 -4.88 -6.36
C ASP A 47 -3.36 -5.95 -5.38
N ALA A 48 -3.94 -5.98 -4.18
CA ALA A 48 -3.53 -6.85 -3.08
C ALA A 48 -4.25 -8.21 -3.15
N GLY A 49 -3.50 -9.24 -3.51
CA GLY A 49 -4.02 -10.55 -3.94
C GLY A 49 -4.40 -10.56 -5.41
N CYS A 50 -3.48 -10.07 -6.26
CA CYS A 50 -3.72 -9.81 -7.67
C CYS A 50 -3.93 -11.06 -8.55
N GLY A 51 -3.58 -12.25 -8.05
CA GLY A 51 -3.60 -13.49 -8.82
C GLY A 51 -2.90 -13.35 -10.17
N PRO A 52 -3.55 -13.68 -11.30
CA PRO A 52 -2.97 -13.57 -12.64
C PRO A 52 -3.02 -12.15 -13.25
N CYS A 53 -3.23 -11.12 -12.42
CA CYS A 53 -3.22 -9.71 -12.80
C CYS A 53 -4.28 -9.34 -13.85
N PHE A 54 -5.50 -9.87 -13.73
CA PHE A 54 -6.59 -9.61 -14.68
C PHE A 54 -6.94 -8.12 -14.85
N LEU A 55 -6.65 -7.31 -13.83
CA LEU A 55 -7.05 -5.91 -13.77
C LEU A 55 -6.02 -4.95 -14.38
N ARG A 56 -4.81 -5.45 -14.67
CA ARG A 56 -3.66 -4.63 -15.11
C ARG A 56 -3.96 -3.81 -16.37
N GLU A 57 -4.76 -4.33 -17.31
CA GLU A 57 -5.05 -3.67 -18.59
C GLU A 57 -6.04 -2.50 -18.43
N TYR A 58 -6.66 -2.38 -17.25
CA TYR A 58 -7.63 -1.34 -16.94
C TYR A 58 -7.06 -0.28 -16.00
N ILE A 59 -5.89 -0.51 -15.41
CA ILE A 59 -5.29 0.37 -14.42
C ILE A 59 -3.96 0.86 -15.00
N GLU A 60 -3.83 2.17 -15.18
CA GLU A 60 -2.66 2.80 -15.78
C GLU A 60 -1.40 2.57 -14.94
N GLU A 61 -1.40 3.01 -13.69
CA GLU A 61 -0.29 2.80 -12.75
C GLU A 61 -0.56 1.63 -11.82
N TYR A 62 -0.46 0.41 -12.38
CA TYR A 62 -0.75 -0.85 -11.70
C TYR A 62 0.46 -1.44 -10.99
N PHE A 63 0.26 -1.87 -9.74
CA PHE A 63 1.15 -2.73 -8.97
C PHE A 63 0.36 -3.92 -8.43
N GLY A 64 0.99 -5.10 -8.35
CA GLY A 64 0.35 -6.31 -7.86
C GLY A 64 1.17 -7.01 -6.78
N ILE A 65 0.48 -7.65 -5.83
CA ILE A 65 1.08 -8.58 -4.89
C ILE A 65 0.23 -9.84 -4.78
N ASP A 66 0.85 -11.01 -4.83
CA ASP A 66 0.19 -12.29 -4.53
C ASP A 66 1.16 -13.27 -3.86
N ILE A 67 0.64 -14.22 -3.09
CA ILE A 67 1.45 -15.22 -2.40
C ILE A 67 1.76 -16.42 -3.31
N SER A 68 0.91 -16.68 -4.31
CA SER A 68 1.05 -17.79 -5.28
C SER A 68 2.04 -17.42 -6.37
N GLN A 69 3.12 -18.19 -6.49
CA GLN A 69 4.08 -17.95 -7.55
C GLN A 69 3.51 -18.33 -8.92
N LYS A 70 2.67 -19.36 -8.99
CA LYS A 70 2.14 -19.85 -10.27
C LYS A 70 1.13 -18.88 -10.89
N LEU A 71 0.27 -18.26 -10.08
CA LEU A 71 -0.66 -17.24 -10.59
C LEU A 71 0.10 -16.04 -11.17
N LEU A 72 1.24 -15.69 -10.58
CA LEU A 72 2.07 -14.57 -11.04
C LEU A 72 2.85 -14.86 -12.34
N LEU A 73 2.88 -16.10 -12.85
CA LEU A 73 3.67 -16.45 -14.04
C LEU A 73 3.25 -15.66 -15.30
N SER A 74 1.99 -15.26 -15.39
CA SER A 74 1.46 -14.45 -16.50
C SER A 74 1.56 -12.94 -16.29
N CYS A 75 2.05 -12.50 -15.12
CA CYS A 75 2.12 -11.08 -14.75
C CYS A 75 3.44 -10.44 -15.21
N PRO A 76 3.47 -9.11 -15.45
CA PRO A 76 4.70 -8.37 -15.70
C PRO A 76 5.57 -8.34 -14.43
N LYS A 77 6.82 -8.78 -14.53
CA LYS A 77 7.70 -9.00 -13.36
C LYS A 77 8.12 -7.71 -12.66
N GLU A 78 8.12 -6.58 -13.37
CA GLU A 78 8.64 -5.31 -12.88
C GLU A 78 7.68 -4.61 -11.89
N ARG A 79 6.38 -4.90 -12.00
CA ARG A 79 5.32 -4.22 -11.23
C ARG A 79 4.58 -5.15 -10.27
N VAL A 80 4.95 -6.43 -10.26
CA VAL A 80 4.25 -7.45 -9.50
C VAL A 80 5.23 -8.24 -8.65
N VAL A 81 4.93 -8.35 -7.36
CA VAL A 81 5.80 -9.02 -6.40
C VAL A 81 5.13 -10.24 -5.81
N ARG A 82 5.90 -11.30 -5.61
CA ARG A 82 5.47 -12.41 -4.75
C ARG A 82 5.62 -11.97 -3.30
N GLY A 83 4.54 -12.01 -2.53
CA GLY A 83 4.58 -11.58 -1.14
C GLY A 83 3.30 -11.86 -0.37
N ASP A 84 3.38 -11.68 0.93
CA ASP A 84 2.23 -11.80 1.83
C ASP A 84 1.57 -10.42 1.98
N VAL A 85 0.26 -10.34 1.73
CA VAL A 85 -0.52 -9.12 1.95
C VAL A 85 -0.59 -8.69 3.42
N GLU A 86 -0.32 -9.59 4.37
CA GLU A 86 -0.18 -9.24 5.79
C GLU A 86 1.19 -8.65 6.14
N ARG A 87 2.14 -8.64 5.19
CA ARG A 87 3.50 -8.10 5.33
C ARG A 87 4.00 -7.60 3.97
N MET A 88 3.45 -6.49 3.52
CA MET A 88 3.69 -5.98 2.17
C MET A 88 5.11 -5.39 2.06
N PRO A 89 5.89 -5.73 1.03
CA PRO A 89 7.27 -5.26 0.84
C PRO A 89 7.32 -3.85 0.24
N TYR A 90 6.37 -2.99 0.58
CA TYR A 90 6.29 -1.61 0.10
C TYR A 90 6.55 -0.63 1.24
N PRO A 91 7.17 0.53 0.97
CA PRO A 91 7.26 1.63 1.92
C PRO A 91 5.87 2.13 2.35
N ASN A 92 5.83 2.83 3.48
CA ASN A 92 4.63 3.55 3.92
C ASN A 92 4.25 4.61 2.89
N SER A 93 2.96 4.94 2.81
CA SER A 93 2.46 6.07 2.02
C SER A 93 2.95 6.06 0.56
N THR A 94 2.76 4.94 -0.12
CA THR A 94 3.20 4.71 -1.51
C THR A 94 2.06 4.81 -2.51
N PHE A 95 0.91 4.17 -2.21
CA PHE A 95 -0.19 4.00 -3.14
C PHE A 95 -1.33 4.98 -2.88
N ASP A 96 -1.94 5.46 -3.95
CA ASP A 96 -3.14 6.30 -3.90
C ASP A 96 -4.40 5.49 -3.66
N THR A 97 -4.43 4.28 -4.23
CA THR A 97 -5.53 3.34 -4.07
C THR A 97 -4.98 1.94 -3.78
N VAL A 98 -5.60 1.23 -2.84
CA VAL A 98 -5.37 -0.20 -2.64
C VAL A 98 -6.68 -0.93 -2.89
N LEU A 99 -6.65 -1.83 -3.86
CA LEU A 99 -7.76 -2.69 -4.26
C LEU A 99 -7.46 -4.12 -3.81
N SER A 100 -8.46 -4.81 -3.25
CA SER A 100 -8.35 -6.21 -2.87
C SER A 100 -9.68 -6.91 -3.13
N ILE A 101 -9.77 -7.67 -4.23
CA ILE A 101 -11.01 -8.33 -4.64
C ILE A 101 -11.01 -9.81 -4.23
N THR A 102 -11.98 -10.22 -3.41
CA THR A 102 -12.21 -11.60 -2.99
C THR A 102 -11.01 -12.24 -2.29
N VAL A 103 -10.27 -11.49 -1.48
CA VAL A 103 -9.06 -11.96 -0.77
C VAL A 103 -9.29 -12.09 0.74
N LEU A 104 -10.13 -11.24 1.33
CA LEU A 104 -10.21 -11.06 2.78
C LEU A 104 -10.59 -12.34 3.56
N GLN A 105 -11.39 -13.24 2.96
CA GLN A 105 -11.73 -14.52 3.57
C GLN A 105 -10.53 -15.47 3.68
N ASN A 106 -9.53 -15.33 2.80
CA ASN A 106 -8.31 -16.11 2.72
C ASN A 106 -7.19 -15.58 3.64
N VAL A 107 -7.42 -14.46 4.32
CA VAL A 107 -6.45 -13.87 5.25
C VAL A 107 -6.74 -14.33 6.69
N PRO A 108 -5.80 -15.02 7.37
CA PRO A 108 -5.96 -15.43 8.76
C PRO A 108 -6.04 -14.24 9.71
N HIS A 109 -5.16 -13.24 9.58
CA HIS A 109 -5.14 -12.07 10.44
C HIS A 109 -5.60 -10.81 9.69
N LYS A 110 -6.92 -10.71 9.49
CA LYS A 110 -7.58 -9.62 8.77
C LYS A 110 -7.18 -8.24 9.28
N ALA A 111 -7.06 -8.05 10.61
CA ALA A 111 -6.61 -6.79 11.19
C ALA A 111 -5.19 -6.39 10.75
N ARG A 112 -4.26 -7.35 10.62
CA ARG A 112 -2.91 -7.07 10.11
C ARG A 112 -2.95 -6.68 8.65
N PHE A 113 -3.73 -7.39 7.83
CA PHE A 113 -3.89 -7.05 6.42
C PHE A 113 -4.48 -5.64 6.23
N ILE A 114 -5.55 -5.29 6.93
CA ILE A 114 -6.12 -3.94 6.84
C ILE A 114 -5.12 -2.87 7.37
N SER A 115 -4.33 -3.20 8.39
CA SER A 115 -3.25 -2.34 8.87
C SER A 115 -2.15 -2.14 7.81
N GLU A 116 -1.74 -3.18 7.10
CA GLU A 116 -0.78 -3.07 5.99
C GLU A 116 -1.34 -2.23 4.84
N ILE A 117 -2.61 -2.41 4.48
CA ILE A 117 -3.28 -1.54 3.49
C ILE A 117 -3.20 -0.08 3.93
N LYS A 118 -3.56 0.24 5.18
CA LYS A 118 -3.48 1.60 5.71
C LYS A 118 -2.04 2.13 5.71
N ARG A 119 -1.06 1.29 6.01
CA ARG A 119 0.35 1.67 6.04
C ARG A 119 0.84 2.09 4.65
N VAL A 120 0.55 1.31 3.63
CA VAL A 120 1.03 1.56 2.26
C VAL A 120 0.23 2.63 1.51
N LEU A 121 -0.98 2.98 1.98
CA LEU A 121 -1.76 4.09 1.44
C LEU A 121 -1.17 5.45 1.82
N VAL A 122 -1.10 6.35 0.85
CA VAL A 122 -0.84 7.78 1.11
C VAL A 122 -1.94 8.39 1.99
N PRO A 123 -1.68 9.49 2.69
CA PRO A 123 -2.72 10.23 3.41
C PRO A 123 -3.86 10.65 2.47
N GLY A 124 -5.11 10.41 2.89
CA GLY A 124 -6.28 10.59 2.02
C GLY A 124 -6.45 9.53 0.92
N GLY A 125 -5.56 8.54 0.84
CA GLY A 125 -5.65 7.41 -0.08
C GLY A 125 -6.85 6.50 0.22
N MET A 126 -7.27 5.73 -0.78
CA MET A 126 -8.50 4.95 -0.70
C MET A 126 -8.25 3.44 -0.67
N VAL A 127 -8.99 2.75 0.20
CA VAL A 127 -9.07 1.29 0.20
C VAL A 127 -10.38 0.83 -0.42
N ILE A 128 -10.32 -0.25 -1.20
CA ILE A 128 -11.47 -0.97 -1.74
C ILE A 128 -11.25 -2.45 -1.44
N VAL A 129 -12.08 -3.03 -0.58
CA VAL A 129 -11.95 -4.45 -0.17
C VAL A 129 -13.25 -5.19 -0.41
N THR A 130 -13.15 -6.39 -0.99
CA THR A 130 -14.28 -7.31 -1.13
C THR A 130 -13.97 -8.68 -0.52
N ALA A 131 -15.04 -9.38 -0.15
CA ALA A 131 -15.00 -10.72 0.42
C ALA A 131 -16.20 -11.54 -0.07
N LEU A 132 -16.07 -12.87 -0.04
CA LEU A 132 -17.19 -13.75 -0.33
C LEU A 132 -18.29 -13.60 0.75
N ARG A 133 -19.53 -13.38 0.31
CA ARG A 133 -20.71 -13.20 1.18
C ARG A 133 -20.98 -14.38 2.11
N LYS A 134 -20.60 -15.59 1.69
CA LYS A 134 -20.70 -16.81 2.52
C LYS A 134 -19.67 -16.87 3.65
N SER A 135 -18.65 -16.01 3.62
CA SER A 135 -17.50 -16.05 4.54
C SER A 135 -17.45 -14.87 5.50
N LEU A 136 -17.93 -13.70 5.08
CA LEU A 136 -18.02 -12.50 5.91
C LEU A 136 -19.35 -11.77 5.65
N SER A 137 -19.84 -11.06 6.66
CA SER A 137 -20.92 -10.10 6.54
C SER A 137 -20.41 -8.68 6.24
N GLU A 138 -21.26 -7.85 5.62
CA GLU A 138 -20.93 -6.46 5.27
C GLU A 138 -20.55 -5.65 6.51
N LYS A 139 -21.28 -5.84 7.62
CA LYS A 139 -21.00 -5.20 8.90
C LYS A 139 -19.61 -5.55 9.44
N GLU A 140 -19.13 -6.77 9.23
CA GLU A 140 -17.78 -7.17 9.62
C GLU A 140 -16.72 -6.45 8.79
N VAL A 141 -16.91 -6.33 7.48
CA VAL A 141 -15.98 -5.61 6.60
C VAL A 141 -15.90 -4.13 7.00
N ILE A 142 -17.04 -3.47 7.17
CA ILE A 142 -17.12 -2.06 7.62
C ILE A 142 -16.46 -1.89 8.99
N ARG A 143 -16.73 -2.79 9.95
CA ARG A 143 -16.13 -2.75 11.28
C ARG A 143 -14.61 -2.94 11.25
N LEU A 144 -14.10 -3.81 10.39
CA LEU A 144 -12.64 -4.01 10.22
C LEU A 144 -11.95 -2.74 9.73
N LEU A 145 -12.52 -2.05 8.75
CA LEU A 145 -12.02 -0.76 8.26
C LEU A 145 -12.09 0.30 9.37
N GLY A 146 -13.23 0.43 10.04
CA GLY A 146 -13.44 1.42 11.10
C GLY A 146 -12.48 1.24 12.28
N ASN A 147 -12.32 0.00 12.76
CA ASN A 147 -11.40 -0.32 13.86
C ASN A 147 -9.92 -0.06 13.50
N SER A 148 -9.59 -0.05 12.21
CA SER A 148 -8.23 0.26 11.73
C SER A 148 -8.03 1.77 11.49
N GLY A 149 -9.05 2.58 11.75
CA GLY A 149 -9.03 4.03 11.63
C GLY A 149 -9.11 4.53 10.19
N PHE A 150 -9.85 3.82 9.32
CA PHE A 150 -10.37 4.41 8.08
C PHE A 150 -11.59 5.27 8.37
N ARG A 151 -11.83 6.28 7.52
CA ARG A 151 -12.96 7.21 7.58
C ARG A 151 -13.76 7.16 6.28
N GLU A 152 -14.93 7.82 6.26
CA GLU A 152 -15.82 7.86 5.09
C GLU A 152 -16.07 6.45 4.53
N ILE A 153 -16.43 5.53 5.43
CA ILE A 153 -16.60 4.11 5.09
C ILE A 153 -18.00 3.92 4.52
N GLU A 154 -18.06 3.42 3.29
CA GLU A 154 -19.30 3.18 2.57
C GLU A 154 -19.33 1.74 2.08
N LYS A 155 -20.53 1.14 1.99
CA LYS A 155 -20.67 -0.17 1.35
C LYS A 155 -20.40 -0.03 -0.14
N LEU A 156 -19.79 -1.04 -0.72
CA LEU A 156 -19.65 -1.14 -2.18
C LEU A 156 -20.86 -1.87 -2.75
N ASP A 157 -21.50 -1.28 -3.77
CA ASP A 157 -22.60 -1.95 -4.46
C ASP A 157 -22.08 -3.05 -5.38
N LEU A 158 -22.32 -4.29 -4.96
CA LEU A 158 -21.91 -5.50 -5.65
C LEU A 158 -23.12 -6.41 -5.92
N GLU A 159 -24.29 -5.80 -6.17
CA GLU A 159 -25.52 -6.51 -6.52
C GLU A 159 -25.30 -7.47 -7.70
N GLY A 160 -25.89 -8.67 -7.61
CA GLY A 160 -25.71 -9.72 -8.61
C GLY A 160 -24.40 -10.51 -8.51
N THR A 161 -23.52 -10.19 -7.55
CA THR A 161 -22.27 -10.96 -7.32
C THR A 161 -22.30 -11.74 -6.01
N GLU A 162 -21.43 -12.74 -5.89
CA GLU A 162 -21.21 -13.49 -4.64
C GLU A 162 -20.42 -12.70 -3.58
N ASP A 163 -20.00 -11.48 -3.88
CA ASP A 163 -19.18 -10.66 -3.01
C ASP A 163 -20.01 -9.64 -2.24
N ILE A 164 -19.41 -9.20 -1.14
CA ILE A 164 -19.73 -7.97 -0.41
C ILE A 164 -18.44 -7.15 -0.34
N GLY A 165 -18.56 -5.84 -0.16
CA GLY A 165 -17.39 -4.99 -0.07
C GLY A 165 -17.66 -3.67 0.61
N ALA A 166 -16.58 -2.97 0.93
CA ALA A 166 -16.63 -1.62 1.43
C ALA A 166 -15.45 -0.82 0.88
N ILE A 167 -15.65 0.48 0.83
CA ILE A 167 -14.61 1.47 0.56
C ILE A 167 -14.33 2.26 1.82
N GLY A 168 -13.15 2.87 1.91
CA GLY A 168 -12.81 3.78 2.98
C GLY A 168 -11.60 4.64 2.64
N LYS A 169 -11.43 5.75 3.35
CA LYS A 169 -10.31 6.68 3.17
C LYS A 169 -9.36 6.66 4.36
N LYS A 170 -8.04 6.62 4.11
CA LYS A 170 -7.03 6.89 5.13
C LYS A 170 -7.17 8.36 5.56
N GLU A 171 -6.92 8.63 6.83
CA GLU A 171 -6.92 9.99 7.35
C GLU A 171 -6.02 10.91 6.50
N LEU A 172 -6.52 12.10 6.18
CA LEU A 172 -5.83 13.08 5.33
C LEU A 172 -4.72 13.80 6.11
N ASP A 173 -5.01 14.12 7.37
CA ASP A 173 -4.15 14.89 8.25
C ASP A 173 -3.77 14.03 9.45
N TYR A 174 -2.48 13.93 9.76
CA TYR A 174 -2.01 13.25 10.96
C TYR A 174 -0.58 13.71 11.26
N ARG A 175 -0.11 13.33 12.44
CA ARG A 175 1.26 13.55 12.90
C ARG A 175 1.89 12.22 13.23
N GLY A 176 3.13 12.05 12.83
CA GLY A 176 3.88 10.83 13.05
C GLY A 176 5.32 11.09 13.43
N VAL A 177 5.90 10.08 14.06
CA VAL A 177 7.32 10.02 14.39
C VAL A 177 7.86 8.67 13.95
N SER A 178 9.13 8.63 13.54
CA SER A 178 9.79 7.39 13.18
C SER A 178 11.24 7.38 13.63
N GLU A 179 11.76 6.17 13.79
CA GLU A 179 13.17 5.89 13.96
C GLU A 179 13.59 4.85 12.89
N TYR A 180 14.72 5.07 12.25
CA TYR A 180 15.24 4.23 11.18
C TYR A 180 16.76 4.09 11.30
N LYS A 181 17.27 2.86 11.43
CA LYS A 181 18.72 2.61 11.47
C LYS A 181 19.24 2.32 10.05
N SER A 182 20.01 3.25 9.50
CA SER A 182 20.79 3.08 8.27
C SER A 182 22.20 2.54 8.59
N LYS A 183 23.01 2.30 7.56
CA LYS A 183 24.44 1.99 7.75
C LYS A 183 25.23 3.18 8.31
N GLY A 184 24.79 4.41 8.05
CA GLY A 184 25.44 5.65 8.47
C GLY A 184 24.96 6.20 9.80
N GLY A 185 23.91 5.63 10.39
CA GLY A 185 23.33 6.13 11.63
C GLY A 185 21.82 5.88 11.77
N LEU A 186 21.33 6.06 12.98
CA LEU A 186 19.93 6.26 13.34
C LEU A 186 19.44 7.62 12.82
N ILE A 187 18.32 7.58 12.13
CA ILE A 187 17.58 8.72 11.60
C ILE A 187 16.26 8.76 12.37
N ARG A 188 15.90 9.93 12.88
CA ARG A 188 14.64 10.22 13.53
C ARG A 188 13.91 11.26 12.72
N CYS A 189 12.66 10.98 12.36
CA CYS A 189 11.81 11.93 11.66
C CYS A 189 10.58 12.24 12.51
N ARG A 190 10.18 13.50 12.54
CA ARG A 190 8.86 13.95 12.97
C ARG A 190 8.21 14.62 11.78
N CYS A 191 6.98 14.23 11.44
CA CYS A 191 6.26 14.78 10.31
C CYS A 191 4.84 15.15 10.71
N SER A 192 4.39 16.30 10.24
CA SER A 192 2.98 16.69 10.24
C SER A 192 2.50 16.74 8.79
N VAL A 193 1.30 16.21 8.54
CA VAL A 193 0.65 16.27 7.23
C VAL A 193 -0.65 17.06 7.35
N SER A 194 -0.87 17.96 6.40
CA SER A 194 -2.10 18.73 6.24
C SER A 194 -2.48 18.71 4.77
N GLU A 195 -3.74 18.41 4.46
CA GLU A 195 -4.27 18.34 3.10
C GLU A 195 -3.44 17.41 2.19
N GLY A 196 -2.92 16.32 2.75
CA GLY A 196 -2.07 15.35 2.02
C GLY A 196 -0.66 15.84 1.68
N LYS A 197 -0.25 17.00 2.21
CA LYS A 197 1.09 17.59 2.05
C LYS A 197 1.83 17.66 3.37
N ILE A 198 3.16 17.56 3.32
CA ILE A 198 4.03 17.76 4.48
C ILE A 198 3.90 19.22 4.92
N SER A 199 3.32 19.48 6.08
CA SER A 199 3.20 20.84 6.63
C SER A 199 4.35 21.21 7.54
N GLU A 200 4.97 20.21 8.16
CA GLU A 200 6.15 20.37 9.02
C GLU A 200 6.95 19.07 8.99
N ILE A 201 8.27 19.17 8.92
CA ILE A 201 9.17 18.02 9.03
C ILE A 201 10.41 18.39 9.82
N LYS A 202 10.82 17.49 10.72
CA LYS A 202 12.11 17.55 11.41
C LYS A 202 12.85 16.24 11.25
N ILE A 203 14.10 16.33 10.80
CA ILE A 203 15.03 15.21 10.62
C ILE A 203 16.20 15.42 11.59
N SER A 204 16.53 14.38 12.35
CA SER A 204 17.61 14.41 13.34
C SER A 204 18.17 13.00 13.56
N GLY A 205 19.27 12.83 14.27
CA GLY A 205 19.83 11.50 14.49
C GLY A 205 21.33 11.49 14.78
N ASP A 206 21.94 10.31 14.78
CA ASP A 206 23.40 10.09 14.84
C ASP A 206 23.94 9.71 13.44
N PHE A 207 23.50 10.41 12.41
CA PHE A 207 24.00 10.29 11.04
C PHE A 207 24.70 11.58 10.60
N PHE A 208 25.53 11.49 9.56
CA PHE A 208 26.27 12.63 9.02
C PHE A 208 25.81 12.96 7.59
N LEU A 209 25.60 14.23 7.32
CA LEU A 209 25.26 14.78 6.01
C LEU A 209 25.97 16.13 5.87
N TYR A 210 26.83 16.26 4.86
CA TYR A 210 27.66 17.46 4.66
C TYR A 210 27.30 18.19 3.36
N PRO A 211 27.18 19.53 3.38
CA PRO A 211 27.39 20.42 4.54
C PRO A 211 26.28 20.27 5.61
N GLU A 212 26.54 20.65 6.86
CA GLU A 212 25.60 20.42 7.98
C GLU A 212 24.24 21.11 7.77
N GLU A 213 24.24 22.26 7.07
CA GLU A 213 23.04 23.00 6.72
C GLU A 213 22.14 22.25 5.72
N ALA A 214 22.64 21.19 5.06
CA ALA A 214 21.88 20.41 4.09
C ALA A 214 20.62 19.79 4.70
N ILE A 215 20.64 19.45 6.00
CA ILE A 215 19.46 18.90 6.69
C ILE A 215 18.33 19.93 6.72
N THR A 216 18.62 21.16 7.17
CA THR A 216 17.62 22.23 7.23
C THR A 216 17.11 22.59 5.83
N GLN A 217 18.01 22.68 4.85
CA GLN A 217 17.62 22.92 3.46
C GLN A 217 16.69 21.82 2.93
N LEU A 218 16.98 20.55 3.23
CA LEU A 218 16.13 19.42 2.84
C LEU A 218 14.75 19.50 3.50
N GLU A 219 14.68 19.83 4.80
CA GLU A 219 13.41 20.05 5.51
C GLU A 219 12.55 21.13 4.83
N ASP A 220 13.17 22.24 4.41
CA ASP A 220 12.49 23.31 3.67
C ASP A 220 11.98 22.84 2.30
N HIS A 221 12.78 22.06 1.56
CA HIS A 221 12.38 21.53 0.24
C HIS A 221 11.24 20.50 0.33
N LEU A 222 11.19 19.71 1.41
CA LEU A 222 10.14 18.73 1.64
C LEU A 222 8.84 19.38 2.11
N THR A 223 8.91 20.52 2.79
CA THR A 223 7.71 21.23 3.28
C THR A 223 6.87 21.74 2.10
N GLY A 224 5.57 21.47 2.14
CA GLY A 224 4.63 21.74 1.05
C GLY A 224 4.56 20.65 -0.03
N SER A 225 5.49 19.67 -0.02
CA SER A 225 5.47 18.55 -0.96
C SER A 225 4.40 17.51 -0.59
N ARG A 226 4.00 16.69 -1.56
CA ARG A 226 3.04 15.61 -1.35
C ARG A 226 3.61 14.56 -0.39
N ALA A 227 2.82 14.18 0.62
CA ALA A 227 3.19 13.17 1.62
C ALA A 227 3.13 11.74 1.03
N SER A 228 4.04 11.43 0.11
CA SER A 228 4.14 10.15 -0.60
C SER A 228 5.59 9.73 -0.70
N TYR A 229 5.88 8.45 -0.43
CA TYR A 229 7.22 7.89 -0.55
C TYR A 229 7.86 8.19 -1.91
N ILE A 230 7.11 8.09 -3.00
CA ILE A 230 7.63 8.28 -4.36
C ILE A 230 8.05 9.73 -4.58
N HIS A 231 7.25 10.70 -4.13
CA HIS A 231 7.57 12.13 -4.27
C HIS A 231 8.75 12.51 -3.37
N ILE A 232 8.75 12.02 -2.13
CA ILE A 232 9.85 12.25 -1.17
C ILE A 232 11.16 11.65 -1.70
N ALA A 233 11.12 10.43 -2.24
CA ALA A 233 12.28 9.80 -2.84
C ALA A 233 12.79 10.61 -4.04
N SER A 234 11.92 11.10 -4.94
CA SER A 234 12.32 11.96 -6.06
C SER A 234 13.03 13.23 -5.59
N ILE A 235 12.46 13.93 -4.59
CA ILE A 235 13.06 15.13 -4.01
C ILE A 235 14.44 14.81 -3.42
N LEU A 236 14.56 13.68 -2.71
CA LEU A 236 15.83 13.27 -2.11
C LEU A 236 16.90 12.90 -3.13
N GLU A 237 16.54 12.22 -4.22
CA GLU A 237 17.47 11.92 -5.31
C GLU A 237 17.98 13.21 -5.96
N GLU A 238 17.08 14.15 -6.30
CA GLU A 238 17.44 15.46 -6.86
C GLU A 238 18.25 16.33 -5.89
N PHE A 239 17.92 16.28 -4.59
CA PHE A 239 18.65 17.01 -3.56
C PHE A 239 20.05 16.43 -3.34
N TRP A 240 20.27 15.14 -3.63
CA TRP A 240 21.52 14.46 -3.36
C TRP A 240 22.71 15.03 -4.13
N ASP A 241 22.47 15.63 -5.29
CA ASP A 241 23.50 16.31 -6.09
C ASP A 241 24.15 17.49 -5.34
N LYS A 242 23.48 18.03 -4.31
CA LYS A 242 23.97 19.12 -3.46
C LYS A 242 24.77 18.61 -2.26
N ILE A 243 24.78 17.30 -2.01
CA ILE A 243 25.46 16.67 -0.88
C ILE A 243 26.91 16.39 -1.25
N ARG A 244 27.82 16.86 -0.41
CA ARG A 244 29.26 16.60 -0.59
C ARG A 244 29.66 15.23 -0.04
N GLU A 245 29.16 14.89 1.15
CA GLU A 245 29.54 13.66 1.84
C GLU A 245 28.40 13.17 2.75
N SER A 246 28.18 11.86 2.76
CA SER A 246 27.12 11.20 3.53
C SER A 246 27.56 9.78 3.96
N PRO A 247 28.53 9.64 4.88
CA PRO A 247 29.14 8.34 5.18
C PRO A 247 28.11 7.29 5.62
N GLY A 248 27.94 6.25 4.80
CA GLY A 248 27.01 5.15 5.07
C GLY A 248 25.52 5.49 4.94
N LEU A 249 25.18 6.69 4.45
CA LEU A 249 23.80 7.15 4.26
C LEU A 249 23.52 7.32 2.76
N CYS A 250 22.34 6.90 2.31
CA CYS A 250 21.89 7.13 0.93
C CYS A 250 20.50 7.81 0.90
N PRO A 251 20.06 8.38 -0.24
CA PRO A 251 18.76 9.04 -0.35
C PRO A 251 17.61 8.14 0.11
N ARG A 252 17.68 6.86 -0.27
CA ARG A 252 16.67 5.85 0.09
C ARG A 252 16.52 5.67 1.59
N ASP A 253 17.58 5.79 2.38
CA ASP A 253 17.49 5.64 3.84
C ASP A 253 16.64 6.76 4.45
N LEU A 254 16.84 8.01 4.00
CA LEU A 254 16.01 9.14 4.41
C LEU A 254 14.58 8.99 3.91
N ALA A 255 14.37 8.56 2.66
CA ALA A 255 13.03 8.35 2.12
C ALA A 255 12.23 7.33 2.95
N LEU A 256 12.89 6.22 3.33
CA LEU A 256 12.30 5.22 4.21
C LEU A 256 12.04 5.74 5.62
N ALA A 257 12.99 6.48 6.21
CA ALA A 257 12.82 7.08 7.52
C ALA A 257 11.62 8.05 7.55
N ILE A 258 11.57 8.97 6.59
CA ILE A 258 10.49 9.97 6.49
C ILE A 258 9.16 9.28 6.24
N SER A 259 9.08 8.35 5.27
CA SER A 259 7.83 7.64 4.98
C SER A 259 7.29 6.87 6.18
N ARG A 260 8.14 6.36 7.09
CA ARG A 260 7.67 5.70 8.32
C ARG A 260 7.02 6.64 9.33
N ALA A 261 7.29 7.93 9.25
CA ALA A 261 6.58 8.96 10.00
C ALA A 261 5.25 9.33 9.32
N LEU A 262 4.95 8.74 8.15
CA LEU A 262 3.71 8.85 7.38
C LEU A 262 2.78 7.63 7.55
#